data_AF-A0A4Q2YRV6-F1
#
_entry.id   AF-A0A4Q2YRV6-F1
#
_cell.length_a   1.000
_cell.length_b   1.000
_cell.length_c   1.000
_cell.angle_alpha   90.00
_cell.angle_beta   90.00
_cell.angle_gamma   90.00
#
_symmetry.space_group_name_H-M   'P 1'
#
loop_
_entity.id
_entity.type
_entity.pdbx_description
1 polymer ?
#
loop_
_entity_poly.entity_id
_entity_poly.type
_entity_poly.pdbx_seq_one_letter_code
_entity_poly.pdbx_strand_id
1 'polypeptide(L)' 'SYTTGVPAMIGAKQILTQHWRTPGVWNMEQLDPDGFMDDLNAHGLPWTVKVLEPEKAANLEVV' A
#
# COMPACT_ATOMS: atom_id res chain seq x y z
N SER A 1 4.47 -6.05 14.70
CA SER A 1 4.30 -7.35 14.01
C SER A 1 3.09 -7.38 13.06
N TYR A 2 1.88 -6.99 13.48
CA TYR A 2 0.67 -7.07 12.64
C TYR A 2 0.73 -6.20 11.36
N THR A 3 1.06 -4.91 11.51
CA THR A 3 1.17 -3.94 10.40
C THR A 3 2.35 -4.19 9.46
N THR A 4 3.28 -5.08 9.82
CA THR A 4 4.43 -5.47 8.99
C THR A 4 4.24 -6.85 8.38
N GLY A 5 3.65 -7.79 9.14
CA GLY A 5 3.42 -9.16 8.70
C GLY A 5 2.33 -9.28 7.64
N VAL A 6 1.25 -8.48 7.75
CA VAL A 6 0.18 -8.49 6.74
C VAL A 6 0.71 -8.02 5.37
N PRO A 7 1.42 -6.87 5.26
CA PRO A 7 2.09 -6.48 4.02
C PRO A 7 3.07 -7.52 3.47
N ALA A 8 3.84 -8.19 4.33
CA ALA A 8 4.79 -9.22 3.90
C ALA A 8 4.08 -10.43 3.26
N MET A 9 2.95 -10.85 3.84
CA MET A 9 2.11 -11.92 3.27
C MET A 9 1.50 -11.51 1.93
N ILE A 10 0.94 -10.30 1.83
CA ILE A 10 0.32 -9.80 0.60
C ILE A 10 1.37 -9.68 -0.53
N GLY A 11 2.56 -9.15 -0.24
CA GLY A 11 3.65 -9.08 -1.22
C GLY A 11 4.05 -10.46 -1.74
N ALA A 12 4.14 -11.46 -0.85
CA ALA A 12 4.38 -12.85 -1.26
C ALA A 12 3.25 -13.41 -2.12
N LYS A 13 1.98 -13.13 -1.79
CA LYS A 13 0.81 -13.51 -2.57
C LYS A 13 0.86 -12.92 -3.98
N GLN A 14 1.24 -11.65 -4.15
CA GLN A 14 1.35 -11.01 -5.47
C GLN A 14 2.42 -11.66 -6.36
N ILE A 15 3.53 -12.11 -5.77
CA ILE A 15 4.58 -12.85 -6.49
C ILE A 15 4.07 -14.24 -6.91
N LEU A 16 3.43 -14.97 -5.99
CA LEU A 16 2.92 -16.32 -6.26
C LEU A 16 1.80 -16.33 -7.31
N THR A 17 0.93 -15.32 -7.28
CA THR A 17 -0.16 -15.14 -8.26
C THR A 17 0.29 -14.51 -9.59
N GLN A 18 1.60 -14.32 -9.78
CA GLN A 18 2.25 -13.82 -11.00
C GLN A 18 2.08 -12.33 -11.29
N HIS A 19 1.27 -11.58 -10.53
CA HIS A 19 1.09 -10.13 -10.72
C HIS A 19 2.39 -9.34 -10.56
N TRP A 20 3.23 -9.75 -9.60
CA TRP A 20 4.53 -9.10 -9.32
C TRP A 20 5.73 -9.96 -9.74
N ARG A 21 5.52 -11.00 -10.55
CA ARG A 21 6.60 -11.91 -10.94
C ARG A 21 7.35 -11.39 -12.17
N THR A 22 8.32 -10.51 -11.91
CA THR A 22 9.23 -9.97 -12.92
C THR A 22 10.69 -10.27 -12.57
N PRO A 23 11.53 -10.71 -13.52
CA PRO A 23 12.96 -10.90 -13.27
C PRO A 23 13.64 -9.59 -12.82
N GLY A 24 14.53 -9.67 -11.84
CA GLY A 24 15.26 -8.51 -11.32
C GLY A 24 15.04 -8.26 -9.84
N VAL A 25 15.55 -7.13 -9.36
CA VAL A 25 15.34 -6.62 -7.99
C VAL A 25 14.39 -5.45 -8.09
N TRP A 26 13.27 -5.54 -7.40
CA TRP A 26 12.17 -4.57 -7.48
C TRP A 26 11.78 -4.10 -6.08
N ASN A 27 11.53 -2.81 -5.97
CA ASN A 27 10.83 -2.24 -4.83
C ASN A 27 9.32 -2.19 -5.10
N MET A 28 8.52 -2.08 -4.04
CA MET A 28 7.06 -2.16 -4.14
C MET A 28 6.45 -1.02 -4.96
N GLU A 29 7.02 0.18 -4.92
CA GLU A 29 6.54 1.35 -5.66
C GLU A 29 6.73 1.22 -7.18
N GLN A 30 7.50 0.23 -7.63
CA GLN A 30 7.77 -0.03 -9.04
C GLN A 30 6.77 -1.02 -9.65
N LEU A 31 5.86 -1.57 -8.84
CA LEU A 31 4.92 -2.61 -9.22
C LEU A 31 3.48 -2.06 -9.15
N ASP A 32 2.56 -2.71 -9.85
CA ASP A 32 1.14 -2.34 -9.84
C ASP A 32 0.56 -2.49 -8.41
N PRO A 33 0.10 -1.39 -7.79
CA PRO A 33 -0.34 -1.41 -6.40
C PRO A 33 -1.77 -1.91 -6.20
N ASP A 34 -2.60 -1.99 -7.25
CA ASP A 34 -4.06 -2.14 -7.11
C ASP A 34 -4.43 -3.39 -6.30
N GLY A 35 -3.92 -4.56 -6.72
CA GLY A 35 -4.19 -5.82 -6.01
C GLY A 35 -3.63 -5.85 -4.58
N PHE A 36 -2.54 -5.14 -4.31
CA PHE A 36 -1.95 -5.05 -2.97
C PHE A 36 -2.82 -4.20 -2.04
N MET A 37 -3.30 -3.05 -2.54
CA MET A 37 -4.13 -2.11 -1.79
C MET A 37 -5.52 -2.68 -1.49
N ASP A 38 -6.06 -3.51 -2.38
CA ASP A 38 -7.31 -4.25 -2.14
C ASP A 38 -7.13 -5.29 -1.02
N ASP A 39 -6.03 -6.05 -1.06
CA ASP A 39 -5.73 -7.06 -0.06
C ASP A 39 -5.43 -6.44 1.32
N LEU A 40 -4.88 -5.23 1.38
CA LEU A 40 -4.73 -4.50 2.65
C LEU A 40 -6.10 -4.28 3.32
N ASN A 41 -7.09 -3.84 2.56
CA ASN A 41 -8.46 -3.66 3.06
C ASN A 41 -9.05 -5.00 3.52
N ALA A 42 -8.84 -6.07 2.75
CA ALA A 42 -9.39 -7.40 3.06
C ALA A 42 -8.73 -8.07 4.29
N HIS A 43 -7.44 -7.84 4.51
CA HIS A 43 -6.66 -8.50 5.57
C HIS A 43 -6.48 -7.64 6.83
N GLY A 44 -7.33 -6.63 7.02
CA GLY A 44 -7.46 -5.89 8.29
C GLY A 44 -6.63 -4.62 8.41
N LEU A 45 -6.09 -4.12 7.29
CA LEU A 45 -5.41 -2.83 7.19
C LEU A 45 -6.15 -1.88 6.24
N PRO A 46 -7.38 -1.45 6.61
CA PRO A 46 -8.11 -0.48 5.79
C PRO A 46 -7.36 0.84 5.73
N TRP A 47 -7.25 1.42 4.53
CA TRP A 47 -6.59 2.70 4.31
C TRP A 47 -7.60 3.79 3.94
N THR A 48 -7.23 5.05 4.20
CA THR A 48 -8.03 6.22 3.82
C THR A 48 -7.13 7.28 3.22
N VAL A 49 -7.62 7.96 2.18
CA VAL A 49 -6.95 9.13 1.59
C VAL A 49 -7.77 10.35 1.96
N LYS A 50 -7.12 11.32 2.61
CA LYS A 50 -7.70 12.63 2.91
C LYS A 50 -7.04 13.65 1.98
N VAL A 51 -7.80 14.12 1.01
CA VAL A 51 -7.37 15.24 0.15
C VAL A 51 -7.74 16.54 0.87
N LEU A 52 -6.75 17.41 1.05
CA LEU A 52 -6.98 18.72 1.65
C LEU A 52 -7.34 19.73 0.58
N GLU A 53 -8.38 20.52 0.85
CA GLU A 53 -8.65 21.74 0.07
C GLU A 53 -7.53 22.76 0.33
N PRO A 54 -7.15 23.60 -0.67
CA PRO A 54 -6.03 24.52 -0.56
C PRO A 54 -6.09 25.44 0.67
N GLU A 55 -7.28 25.92 1.03
CA GLU A 55 -7.50 26.81 2.18
C GLU A 55 -7.28 26.12 3.53
N LYS A 56 -7.50 24.80 3.59
CA LYS A 56 -7.29 23.98 4.79
C LYS A 56 -5.83 23.55 4.94
N ALA A 57 -5.10 23.40 3.82
CA ALA A 57 -3.67 23.12 3.84
C ALA A 57 -2.84 24.31 4.38
N ALA A 58 -3.25 25.55 4.08
CA ALA A 58 -2.58 26.76 4.55
C ALA A 58 -2.60 26.94 6.08
N ASN A 59 -3.55 26.30 6.77
CA ASN A 59 -3.77 26.41 8.21
C ASN A 59 -3.37 25.14 8.98
N LEU A 60 -2.64 24.22 8.34
CA LEU A 60 -2.23 22.96 8.98
C LEU A 60 -0.99 23.21 9.86
N GLU A 61 -1.19 23.48 11.15
CA GLU A 61 -0.10 23.44 12.13
C GLU A 61 0.28 21.98 12.42
N VAL A 62 1.44 21.56 11.91
CA VAL A 62 2.02 20.24 12.22
C VAL A 62 2.69 20.36 13.58
N VAL A 63 2.07 19.79 14.62
CA VAL A 63 2.62 19.69 15.98
C VAL A 63 3.79 18.71 16.01
#